data_AF-A0A915DEW6-F1
#
_entry.id   AF-A0A915DEW6-F1
#
_cell.length_a   1.000
_cell.length_b   1.000
_cell.length_c   1.000
_cell.angle_alpha   90.00
_cell.angle_beta   90.00
_cell.angle_gamma   90.00
#
_symmetry.space_group_name_H-M   'P 1'
#
loop_
_entity.id
_entity.type
_entity.pdbx_description
1 polymer ?
#
loop_
_entity_poly.entity_id
_entity_poly.type
_entity_poly.pdbx_seq_one_letter_code
_entity_poly.pdbx_strand_id
1 'polypeptide(L)'
;MVVQQEFASKDFTTELTDFVERLIEELKSANESEWKTRLAEEVQTLTEKHCKTKSQAQFVVGDDSSNVFDECTDVEEDHEKEVLTPITSPISVELPSLESASIDDATILRDLRKQKLKHRDLEAKFGSTRAVDLRRKHMQELSSNKWSLYGLPYKHYDYSWVNGACCENIIGYVPIPTGVAGPLKVNEELFYIPMSTTEGALIASTNRGCKAVNDSGGITSFVTKDGMSRAPVLKFRTALEAHKCQCWVHSNFAKIKESFEKTSRFVASTGDAMGMNMVTKGVTEAMQLIQTQFPNSMLETISGNMCVDKKASAINWMEGRGKSVISEATISKEVIQRVLKTSVEKMVNLGTSKLLIGAMNSVTIGGSNAHAANMVAAIFLATGQDAAQVVSSSMCSTQLQKNDQGDLYISCTMPCLEIGTVGGGTILSPQQTCLNMLGCCGPSTMNPGDNAKRLAQIICSTVLAGELSLLASQCTGDLVRSHLKLNRSSRDLNSSYRTLHCISEEFSNTLGVSGENTSPTPPKSRSHSQLLAKQTGRVVKEVKRSMCDQSFH
;
A
#
# COMPACT_ATOMS: atom_id res chain seq x y z
N MET A 1 3.55 -15.20 28.36
CA MET A 1 2.25 -15.57 27.75
C MET A 1 1.15 -14.96 28.59
N VAL A 2 0.59 -13.82 28.18
CA VAL A 2 -0.65 -13.28 28.77
C VAL A 2 -1.75 -13.66 27.80
N VAL A 3 -2.52 -14.69 28.17
CA VAL A 3 -3.69 -15.15 27.41
C VAL A 3 -4.83 -14.17 27.68
N GLN A 4 -5.48 -13.73 26.59
CA GLN A 4 -6.68 -12.91 26.57
C GLN A 4 -7.70 -13.44 27.57
N GLN A 5 -8.02 -12.61 28.57
CA GLN A 5 -8.98 -12.92 29.61
C GLN A 5 -10.38 -12.51 29.15
N GLU A 6 -10.92 -13.20 28.16
CA GLU A 6 -12.36 -13.19 27.88
C GLU A 6 -12.80 -14.65 27.65
N PHE A 7 -13.75 -15.12 28.48
CA PHE A 7 -14.46 -16.43 28.42
C PHE A 7 -13.98 -17.64 29.24
N ALA A 8 -13.31 -17.46 30.39
CA ALA A 8 -13.24 -18.49 31.44
C ALA A 8 -14.07 -18.09 32.66
N SER A 9 -14.91 -18.98 33.21
CA SER A 9 -15.60 -18.73 34.47
C SER A 9 -14.56 -18.59 35.60
N LYS A 10 -14.84 -17.76 36.60
CA LYS A 10 -13.98 -17.60 37.79
C LYS A 10 -13.63 -18.96 38.41
N ASP A 11 -14.59 -19.89 38.42
CA ASP A 11 -14.43 -21.23 39.00
C ASP A 11 -13.37 -22.08 38.27
N PHE A 12 -13.30 -22.01 36.94
CA PHE A 12 -12.29 -22.75 36.17
C PHE A 12 -10.88 -22.22 36.43
N THR A 13 -10.77 -20.90 36.62
CA THR A 13 -9.46 -20.25 36.85
C THR A 13 -8.94 -20.58 38.25
N THR A 14 -9.82 -20.65 39.25
CA THR A 14 -9.47 -21.06 40.62
C THR A 14 -9.13 -22.55 40.69
N GLU A 15 -9.93 -23.44 40.09
CA GLU A 15 -9.64 -24.89 40.07
C GLU A 15 -8.31 -25.21 39.36
N LEU A 16 -8.00 -24.49 38.28
CA LEU A 16 -6.74 -24.66 37.55
C LEU A 16 -5.54 -24.12 38.35
N THR A 17 -5.73 -23.05 39.13
CA THR A 17 -4.67 -22.48 39.96
C THR A 17 -4.35 -23.41 41.15
N ASP A 18 -5.38 -23.89 41.86
CA ASP A 18 -5.21 -24.87 42.94
C ASP A 18 -4.60 -26.19 42.43
N PHE A 19 -4.93 -26.59 41.19
CA PHE A 19 -4.31 -27.74 40.54
C PHE A 19 -2.80 -27.52 40.29
N VAL A 20 -2.43 -26.36 39.72
CA VAL A 20 -1.03 -26.05 39.45
C VAL A 20 -0.22 -25.93 40.73
N GLU A 21 -0.78 -25.37 41.81
CA GLU A 21 -0.10 -25.26 43.10
C GLU A 21 0.13 -26.63 43.77
N ARG A 22 -0.86 -27.54 43.74
CA ARG A 22 -0.68 -28.92 44.21
C ARG A 22 0.33 -29.70 43.35
N LEU A 23 0.28 -29.52 42.03
CA LEU A 23 1.22 -30.13 41.10
C LEU A 23 2.65 -29.69 41.42
N ILE A 24 2.87 -28.41 41.75
CA ILE A 24 4.19 -27.87 42.13
C ILE A 24 4.71 -28.47 43.45
N GLU A 25 3.84 -28.74 44.42
CA GLU A 25 4.26 -29.40 45.68
C GLU A 25 4.60 -30.88 45.46
N GLU A 26 3.84 -31.61 44.65
CA GLU A 26 4.12 -33.01 44.32
C GLU A 26 5.33 -33.17 43.38
N LEU A 27 5.61 -32.17 42.53
CA LEU A 27 6.79 -32.12 41.64
C LEU A 27 8.12 -32.06 42.39
N LYS A 28 8.12 -31.85 43.72
CA LYS A 28 9.32 -31.93 44.55
C LYS A 28 9.67 -33.37 44.97
N SER A 29 8.81 -34.36 44.76
CA SER A 29 8.97 -35.71 45.34
C SER A 29 8.84 -36.91 44.39
N ALA A 30 8.64 -36.73 43.06
CA ALA A 30 8.41 -37.84 42.11
C ALA A 30 9.29 -37.83 40.84
N ASN A 31 9.47 -39.01 40.22
CA ASN A 31 10.38 -39.25 39.08
C ASN A 31 9.73 -38.93 37.70
N GLU A 32 10.55 -38.54 36.70
CA GLU A 32 10.13 -37.78 35.51
C GLU A 32 9.15 -38.52 34.57
N SER A 33 9.16 -39.85 34.59
CA SER A 33 8.33 -40.67 33.69
C SER A 33 6.89 -40.84 34.18
N GLU A 34 6.64 -40.69 35.48
CA GLU A 34 5.35 -41.01 36.11
C GLU A 34 4.38 -39.82 36.02
N TRP A 35 4.91 -38.59 36.06
CA TRP A 35 4.10 -37.37 35.98
C TRP A 35 3.63 -37.03 34.56
N LYS A 36 4.40 -37.37 33.52
CA LYS A 36 4.00 -37.09 32.11
C LYS A 36 2.72 -37.83 31.72
N THR A 37 2.59 -39.07 32.20
CA THR A 37 1.41 -39.90 31.95
C THR A 37 0.22 -39.39 32.75
N ARG A 38 0.40 -39.08 34.05
CA ARG A 38 -0.68 -38.56 34.89
C ARG A 38 -1.18 -37.17 34.49
N LEU A 39 -0.27 -36.26 34.11
CA LEU A 39 -0.65 -34.93 33.62
C LEU A 39 -1.50 -35.04 32.35
N ALA A 40 -1.18 -35.97 31.45
CA ALA A 40 -1.97 -36.21 30.25
C ALA A 40 -3.38 -36.73 30.59
N GLU A 41 -3.49 -37.68 31.54
CA GLU A 41 -4.78 -38.26 31.97
C GLU A 41 -5.67 -37.24 32.71
N GLU A 42 -5.12 -36.42 33.60
CA GLU A 42 -5.91 -35.44 34.35
C GLU A 42 -6.30 -34.21 33.52
N VAL A 43 -5.41 -33.73 32.63
CA VAL A 43 -5.77 -32.68 31.67
C VAL A 43 -6.86 -33.17 30.72
N GLN A 44 -6.81 -34.42 30.29
CA GLN A 44 -7.87 -35.03 29.49
C GLN A 44 -9.19 -35.08 30.27
N THR A 45 -9.15 -35.49 31.54
CA THR A 45 -10.35 -35.57 32.41
C THR A 45 -10.97 -34.19 32.67
N LEU A 46 -10.16 -33.15 32.93
CA LEU A 46 -10.62 -31.77 33.11
C LEU A 46 -11.21 -31.17 31.81
N THR A 47 -10.61 -31.51 30.67
CA THR A 47 -11.08 -31.11 29.33
C THR A 47 -12.43 -31.77 29.01
N GLU A 48 -12.59 -33.05 29.31
CA GLU A 48 -13.85 -33.79 29.12
C GLU A 48 -14.97 -33.29 30.05
N LYS A 49 -14.64 -32.90 31.29
CA LYS A 49 -15.59 -32.31 32.27
C LYS A 49 -16.12 -30.94 31.81
N HIS A 50 -15.31 -30.12 31.14
CA HIS A 50 -15.70 -28.78 30.68
C HIS A 50 -16.21 -28.72 29.23
N CYS A 51 -15.99 -29.77 28.42
CA CYS A 51 -16.56 -29.89 27.08
C CYS A 51 -18.06 -30.28 27.07
N LYS A 52 -18.61 -30.84 28.16
CA LYS A 52 -20.03 -31.26 28.21
C LYS A 52 -21.04 -30.13 28.50
N THR A 53 -20.59 -28.90 28.77
CA THR A 53 -21.47 -27.80 29.24
C THR A 53 -21.46 -26.54 28.37
N LYS A 54 -21.12 -26.64 27.09
CA LYS A 54 -21.38 -25.55 26.13
C LYS A 54 -22.14 -26.07 24.92
N SER A 55 -23.43 -25.76 24.88
CA SER A 55 -24.16 -25.62 23.62
C SER A 55 -23.48 -24.52 22.82
N GLN A 56 -22.74 -24.88 21.78
CA GLN A 56 -22.29 -23.93 20.78
C GLN A 56 -23.09 -24.17 19.50
N ALA A 57 -23.95 -23.21 19.19
CA ALA A 57 -24.43 -22.95 17.86
C ALA A 57 -23.22 -22.84 16.91
N GLN A 58 -23.16 -23.72 15.92
CA GLN A 58 -22.31 -23.54 14.75
C GLN A 58 -23.06 -22.65 13.76
N PHE A 59 -22.50 -21.46 13.48
CA PHE A 59 -22.83 -20.78 12.23
C PHE A 59 -22.01 -21.42 11.11
N VAL A 60 -22.69 -22.23 10.30
CA VAL A 60 -22.26 -22.59 8.96
C VAL A 60 -22.76 -21.47 8.05
N VAL A 61 -21.87 -20.82 7.30
CA VAL A 61 -22.28 -19.96 6.17
C VAL A 61 -22.84 -20.89 5.11
N GLY A 62 -24.17 -20.90 4.99
CA GLY A 62 -24.88 -21.72 4.02
C GLY A 62 -24.63 -21.27 2.59
N ASP A 63 -24.52 -22.26 1.70
CA ASP A 63 -24.89 -22.13 0.29
C ASP A 63 -26.34 -21.62 0.23
N ASP A 64 -26.53 -20.37 -0.17
CA ASP A 64 -27.84 -19.86 -0.55
C ASP A 64 -27.94 -19.81 -2.06
N SER A 65 -28.31 -20.94 -2.64
CA SER A 65 -29.10 -21.01 -3.85
C SER A 65 -30.46 -20.36 -3.58
N SER A 66 -30.55 -19.05 -3.80
CA SER A 66 -31.83 -18.35 -3.86
C SER A 66 -32.03 -17.75 -5.25
N ASN A 67 -32.92 -18.40 -6.01
CA ASN A 67 -33.48 -17.88 -7.25
C ASN A 67 -34.22 -16.57 -6.95
N VAL A 68 -33.70 -15.46 -7.44
CA VAL A 68 -34.46 -14.22 -7.60
C VAL A 68 -34.65 -14.04 -9.10
N PHE A 69 -35.89 -14.25 -9.55
CA PHE A 69 -36.38 -13.81 -10.84
C PHE A 69 -36.31 -12.28 -10.87
N ASP A 70 -35.64 -11.71 -11.87
CA ASP A 70 -35.77 -10.31 -12.22
C ASP A 70 -36.21 -10.24 -13.69
N GLU A 71 -37.48 -9.94 -13.90
CA GLU A 71 -38.04 -9.53 -15.19
C GLU A 71 -37.48 -8.13 -15.50
N CYS A 72 -36.54 -8.05 -16.43
CA CYS A 72 -36.09 -6.78 -16.98
C CYS A 72 -36.87 -6.52 -18.26
N THR A 73 -37.72 -5.50 -18.22
CA THR A 73 -38.48 -4.98 -19.36
C THR A 73 -37.57 -4.11 -20.23
N ASP A 74 -37.71 -4.30 -21.54
CA ASP A 74 -36.95 -3.65 -22.60
C ASP A 74 -37.05 -2.13 -22.53
N VAL A 75 -35.90 -1.45 -22.60
CA VAL A 75 -35.82 -0.02 -22.94
C VAL A 75 -34.89 0.09 -24.15
N GLU A 76 -35.49 0.52 -25.25
CA GLU A 76 -34.86 0.77 -26.55
C GLU A 76 -33.83 1.91 -26.43
N GLU A 77 -32.59 1.66 -26.84
CA GLU A 77 -31.57 2.71 -27.03
C GLU A 77 -31.60 3.17 -28.49
N ASP A 78 -32.04 4.41 -28.69
CA ASP A 78 -31.97 5.14 -29.95
C ASP A 78 -30.51 5.42 -30.35
N HIS A 79 -30.15 4.98 -31.55
CA HIS A 79 -28.87 5.26 -32.19
C HIS A 79 -28.94 6.54 -33.06
N GLU A 80 -28.44 7.66 -32.56
CA GLU A 80 -28.03 8.77 -33.42
C GLU A 80 -26.50 8.86 -33.51
N LYS A 81 -26.00 8.69 -34.74
CA LYS A 81 -24.59 8.76 -35.12
C LYS A 81 -24.26 10.21 -35.51
N GLU A 82 -23.45 10.90 -34.70
CA GLU A 82 -22.76 12.12 -35.16
C GLU A 82 -21.38 11.78 -35.74
N VAL A 83 -21.18 12.26 -36.97
CA VAL A 83 -19.97 12.11 -37.78
C VAL A 83 -19.00 13.24 -37.43
N LEU A 84 -17.86 12.92 -36.83
CA LEU A 84 -16.74 13.86 -36.64
C LEU A 84 -15.65 13.60 -37.69
N THR A 85 -15.46 14.58 -38.58
CA THR A 85 -14.35 14.64 -39.55
C THR A 85 -13.04 15.04 -38.87
N PRO A 86 -11.92 14.32 -39.06
CA PRO A 86 -10.62 14.74 -38.54
C PRO A 86 -9.96 15.78 -39.46
N ILE A 87 -9.53 16.89 -38.86
CA ILE A 87 -8.66 17.88 -39.51
C ILE A 87 -7.24 17.31 -39.55
N THR A 88 -6.76 16.99 -40.75
CA THR A 88 -5.38 16.56 -41.02
C THR A 88 -4.49 17.75 -41.33
N SER A 89 -3.36 17.85 -40.63
CA SER A 89 -2.09 18.31 -41.21
C SER A 89 -0.92 17.84 -40.33
N PRO A 90 -0.10 16.86 -40.77
CA PRO A 90 1.10 16.47 -40.05
C PRO A 90 2.28 17.37 -40.44
N ILE A 91 2.95 17.94 -39.44
CA ILE A 91 4.32 18.44 -39.57
C ILE A 91 5.24 17.21 -39.51
N SER A 92 5.85 16.87 -40.64
CA SER A 92 6.83 15.80 -40.78
C SER A 92 8.15 16.17 -40.12
N VAL A 93 8.50 15.49 -39.03
CA VAL A 93 9.87 15.45 -38.50
C VAL A 93 10.47 14.11 -38.90
N GLU A 94 11.46 14.14 -39.79
CA GLU A 94 12.22 12.96 -40.22
C GLU A 94 13.04 12.41 -39.05
N LEU A 95 12.76 11.17 -38.64
CA LEU A 95 13.62 10.36 -37.79
C LEU A 95 14.59 9.55 -38.67
N PRO A 96 15.87 9.40 -38.30
CA PRO A 96 16.82 8.62 -39.08
C PRO A 96 16.43 7.15 -39.06
N SER A 97 16.25 6.56 -40.24
CA SER A 97 15.98 5.15 -40.45
C SER A 97 17.19 4.29 -40.09
N LEU A 98 17.11 3.57 -38.96
CA LEU A 98 17.99 2.45 -38.66
C LEU A 98 17.45 1.20 -39.38
N GLU A 99 17.93 0.98 -40.60
CA GLU A 99 17.88 -0.32 -41.26
C GLU A 99 18.74 -1.32 -40.46
N SER A 100 18.12 -2.06 -39.54
CA SER A 100 18.69 -3.32 -39.05
C SER A 100 18.01 -4.45 -39.80
N ALA A 101 18.78 -5.21 -40.57
CA ALA A 101 18.31 -6.45 -41.18
C ALA A 101 17.59 -7.26 -40.10
N SER A 102 16.31 -7.59 -40.33
CA SER A 102 15.44 -8.15 -39.29
C SER A 102 15.93 -9.55 -38.90
N ILE A 103 16.82 -9.62 -37.91
CA ILE A 103 17.23 -10.88 -37.29
C ILE A 103 15.96 -11.56 -36.80
N ASP A 104 15.78 -12.82 -37.17
CA ASP A 104 14.60 -13.60 -36.80
C ASP A 104 14.51 -13.79 -35.26
N ASP A 105 13.29 -13.74 -34.73
CA ASP A 105 13.03 -13.88 -33.30
C ASP A 105 13.58 -15.21 -32.76
N ALA A 106 13.52 -16.31 -33.52
CA ALA A 106 14.03 -17.60 -33.06
C ALA A 106 15.55 -17.60 -32.87
N THR A 107 16.28 -16.81 -33.67
CA THR A 107 17.73 -16.62 -33.51
C THR A 107 18.04 -15.83 -32.23
N ILE A 108 17.28 -14.76 -31.98
CA ILE A 108 17.45 -13.94 -30.77
C ILE A 108 17.13 -14.75 -29.52
N LEU A 109 16.03 -15.52 -29.53
CA LEU A 109 15.65 -16.42 -28.44
C LEU A 109 16.72 -17.50 -28.21
N ARG A 110 17.29 -18.07 -29.28
CA ARG A 110 18.41 -19.01 -29.17
C ARG A 110 19.63 -18.38 -28.49
N ASP A 111 19.95 -17.15 -28.82
CA ASP A 111 21.10 -16.44 -28.26
C ASP A 111 20.87 -16.01 -26.81
N LEU A 112 19.61 -15.69 -26.43
CA LEU A 112 19.19 -15.53 -25.03
C LEU A 112 19.36 -16.84 -24.25
N ARG A 113 18.91 -17.98 -24.78
CA ARG A 113 19.07 -19.32 -24.15
C ARG A 113 20.54 -19.68 -23.93
N LYS A 114 21.39 -19.35 -24.91
CA LYS A 114 22.84 -19.59 -24.84
C LYS A 114 23.60 -18.52 -24.03
N GLN A 115 22.90 -17.57 -23.41
CA GLN A 115 23.47 -16.43 -22.67
C GLN A 115 24.45 -15.58 -23.48
N LYS A 116 24.38 -15.63 -24.82
CA LYS A 116 25.14 -14.75 -25.72
C LYS A 116 24.55 -13.35 -25.78
N LEU A 117 23.28 -13.23 -25.43
CA LEU A 117 22.53 -11.98 -25.32
C LEU A 117 21.87 -11.94 -23.94
N LYS A 118 21.80 -10.75 -23.32
CA LYS A 118 21.14 -10.56 -22.02
C LYS A 118 19.86 -9.76 -22.18
N HIS A 119 18.89 -10.00 -21.30
CA HIS A 119 17.61 -9.28 -21.32
C HIS A 119 17.74 -7.76 -21.27
N ARG A 120 18.72 -7.23 -20.51
CA ARG A 120 18.95 -5.79 -20.38
C ARG A 120 19.45 -5.11 -21.65
N ASP A 121 19.93 -5.89 -22.63
CA ASP A 121 20.49 -5.36 -23.87
C ASP A 121 19.43 -5.33 -25.00
N LEU A 122 18.21 -5.81 -24.74
CA LEU A 122 17.18 -6.00 -25.77
C LEU A 122 16.63 -4.67 -26.27
N GLU A 123 16.31 -3.75 -25.36
CA GLU A 123 15.73 -2.44 -25.71
C GLU A 123 16.64 -1.65 -26.65
N ALA A 124 17.94 -1.61 -26.34
CA ALA A 124 18.93 -0.89 -27.12
C ALA A 124 19.17 -1.49 -28.52
N LYS A 125 18.94 -2.80 -28.70
CA LYS A 125 19.23 -3.52 -29.96
C LYS A 125 18.03 -3.70 -30.87
N PHE A 126 16.83 -3.86 -30.29
CA PHE A 126 15.65 -4.32 -31.03
C PHE A 126 14.43 -3.40 -30.88
N GLY A 127 14.55 -2.30 -30.12
CA GLY A 127 13.45 -1.40 -29.81
C GLY A 127 12.57 -1.92 -28.67
N SER A 128 11.91 -1.00 -27.97
CA SER A 128 11.29 -1.29 -26.66
C SER A 128 10.16 -2.32 -26.73
N THR A 129 9.18 -2.17 -27.62
CA THR A 129 8.04 -3.10 -27.68
C THR A 129 8.44 -4.51 -28.10
N ARG A 130 9.36 -4.63 -29.07
CA ARG A 130 9.89 -5.94 -29.50
C ARG A 130 10.76 -6.58 -28.41
N ALA A 131 11.54 -5.78 -27.67
CA ALA A 131 12.30 -6.25 -26.52
C ALA A 131 11.39 -6.87 -25.43
N VAL A 132 10.27 -6.21 -25.14
CA VAL A 132 9.25 -6.73 -24.20
C VAL A 132 8.68 -8.05 -24.71
N ASP A 133 8.32 -8.14 -25.99
CA ASP A 133 7.80 -9.36 -26.61
C ASP A 133 8.79 -10.54 -26.55
N LEU A 134 10.05 -10.30 -26.94
CA LEU A 134 11.14 -11.27 -26.89
C LEU A 134 11.39 -11.75 -25.45
N ARG A 135 11.35 -10.84 -24.47
CA ARG A 135 11.49 -11.17 -23.05
C ARG A 135 10.36 -12.08 -22.58
N ARG A 136 9.11 -11.78 -22.95
CA ARG A 136 7.93 -12.61 -22.65
C ARG A 136 8.06 -14.01 -23.24
N LYS A 137 8.39 -14.12 -24.53
CA LYS A 137 8.61 -15.40 -25.23
C LYS A 137 9.69 -16.24 -24.56
N HIS A 138 10.86 -15.66 -24.30
CA HIS A 138 11.97 -16.36 -23.65
C HIS A 138 11.61 -16.87 -22.25
N MET A 139 10.90 -16.07 -21.45
CA MET A 139 10.48 -16.49 -20.11
C MET A 139 9.45 -17.63 -20.13
N GLN A 140 8.53 -17.62 -21.11
CA GLN A 140 7.55 -18.70 -21.28
C GLN A 140 8.23 -20.01 -21.72
N GLU A 141 9.20 -19.95 -22.63
CA GLU A 141 9.99 -21.13 -23.04
C GLU A 141 10.76 -21.77 -21.87
N LEU A 142 11.29 -20.95 -20.96
CA LEU A 142 12.06 -21.42 -19.81
C LEU A 142 11.18 -22.02 -18.71
N SER A 143 9.86 -21.83 -18.75
CA SER A 143 9.02 -22.31 -17.67
C SER A 143 8.58 -23.75 -17.83
N SER A 144 8.85 -24.55 -16.80
CA SER A 144 8.31 -25.91 -16.64
C SER A 144 6.82 -25.91 -16.30
N ASN A 145 6.30 -24.81 -15.74
CA ASN A 145 4.90 -24.65 -15.39
C ASN A 145 4.20 -23.93 -16.55
N LYS A 146 3.11 -24.50 -17.09
CA LYS A 146 2.34 -23.95 -18.22
C LYS A 146 1.56 -22.68 -17.85
N TRP A 147 2.22 -21.58 -17.47
CA TRP A 147 1.58 -20.28 -17.27
C TRP A 147 1.66 -19.41 -18.53
N SER A 148 0.66 -18.55 -18.68
CA SER A 148 0.53 -17.63 -19.81
C SER A 148 0.53 -16.19 -19.34
N LEU A 149 1.15 -15.29 -20.13
CA LEU A 149 1.10 -13.85 -19.93
C LEU A 149 -0.04 -13.18 -20.71
N TYR A 150 -0.98 -13.96 -21.25
CA TYR A 150 -2.08 -13.43 -22.08
C TYR A 150 -2.87 -12.31 -21.38
N GLY A 151 -3.14 -12.46 -20.08
CA GLY A 151 -3.85 -11.45 -19.28
C GLY A 151 -3.02 -10.20 -18.93
N LEU A 152 -1.72 -10.16 -19.24
CA LEU A 152 -0.85 -9.01 -18.99
C LEU A 152 -0.57 -8.25 -20.30
N PRO A 153 -1.22 -7.10 -20.52
CA PRO A 153 -1.05 -6.33 -21.75
C PRO A 153 0.36 -5.74 -21.86
N TYR A 154 0.81 -5.52 -23.10
CA TYR A 154 2.12 -4.95 -23.40
C TYR A 154 2.20 -4.18 -24.73
N LYS A 155 1.21 -4.33 -25.62
CA LYS A 155 1.19 -3.61 -26.90
C LYS A 155 0.64 -2.20 -26.69
N HIS A 156 0.95 -1.30 -27.63
CA HIS A 156 0.43 0.08 -27.67
C HIS A 156 0.71 0.91 -26.41
N TYR A 157 1.82 0.63 -25.73
CA TYR A 157 2.31 1.41 -24.60
C TYR A 157 3.66 2.05 -24.95
N ASP A 158 3.83 3.33 -24.63
CA ASP A 158 5.07 4.04 -24.89
C ASP A 158 6.14 3.73 -23.82
N TYR A 159 6.95 2.72 -24.13
CA TYR A 159 8.05 2.30 -23.26
C TYR A 159 9.28 3.22 -23.30
N SER A 160 9.33 4.23 -24.19
CA SER A 160 10.48 5.14 -24.27
C SER A 160 10.69 5.92 -22.98
N TRP A 161 9.61 6.30 -22.31
CA TRP A 161 9.63 6.99 -21.01
C TRP A 161 9.86 6.07 -19.81
N VAL A 162 9.73 4.75 -19.97
CA VAL A 162 9.95 3.78 -18.89
C VAL A 162 11.40 3.31 -18.86
N ASN A 163 11.96 3.05 -20.05
CA ASN A 163 13.29 2.47 -20.19
C ASN A 163 14.37 3.39 -19.59
N GLY A 164 15.16 2.85 -18.66
CA GLY A 164 16.24 3.59 -17.99
C GLY A 164 15.77 4.65 -16.98
N ALA A 165 14.46 4.73 -16.71
CA ALA A 165 13.89 5.74 -15.81
C ALA A 165 12.97 5.15 -14.72
N CYS A 166 12.07 4.23 -15.08
CA CYS A 166 11.00 3.79 -14.16
C CYS A 166 10.99 2.28 -13.88
N CYS A 167 11.42 1.44 -14.83
CA CYS A 167 11.36 -0.01 -14.67
C CYS A 167 12.36 -0.73 -15.58
N GLU A 168 12.93 -1.83 -15.07
CA GLU A 168 13.80 -2.74 -15.81
C GLU A 168 13.09 -4.08 -16.08
N ASN A 169 13.59 -4.85 -17.05
CA ASN A 169 13.07 -6.18 -17.39
C ASN A 169 11.56 -6.20 -17.67
N ILE A 170 11.07 -5.17 -18.36
CA ILE A 170 9.66 -4.93 -18.64
C ILE A 170 9.04 -6.11 -19.41
N ILE A 171 7.93 -6.65 -18.91
CA ILE A 171 7.15 -7.73 -19.55
C ILE A 171 5.73 -7.30 -19.93
N GLY A 172 5.37 -6.04 -19.71
CA GLY A 172 4.02 -5.52 -19.89
C GLY A 172 3.73 -4.42 -18.88
N TYR A 173 2.45 -4.13 -18.66
CA TYR A 173 1.97 -3.22 -17.64
C TYR A 173 0.67 -3.77 -17.02
N VAL A 174 0.38 -3.37 -15.78
CA VAL A 174 -0.84 -3.78 -15.07
C VAL A 174 -1.85 -2.64 -15.14
N PRO A 175 -3.01 -2.82 -15.81
CA PRO A 175 -4.08 -1.84 -15.75
C PRO A 175 -4.71 -1.82 -14.35
N ILE A 176 -4.77 -0.64 -13.74
CA ILE A 176 -5.50 -0.41 -12.48
C ILE A 176 -6.69 0.49 -12.81
N PRO A 177 -7.93 0.15 -12.44
CA PRO A 177 -9.08 1.01 -12.68
C PRO A 177 -8.87 2.39 -12.06
N THR A 178 -9.07 3.43 -12.87
CA THR A 178 -9.01 4.83 -12.45
C THR A 178 -10.40 5.43 -12.50
N GLY A 179 -10.90 5.89 -11.36
CA GLY A 179 -12.15 6.65 -11.26
C GLY A 179 -11.90 8.06 -10.74
N VAL A 180 -13.00 8.80 -10.52
CA VAL A 180 -12.96 10.19 -10.07
C VAL A 180 -13.86 10.40 -8.86
N ALA A 181 -13.36 11.12 -7.84
CA ALA A 181 -14.16 11.63 -6.75
C ALA A 181 -14.22 13.17 -6.85
N GLY A 182 -15.40 13.76 -6.73
CA GLY A 182 -15.56 15.21 -6.71
C GLY A 182 -16.85 15.74 -7.34
N PRO A 183 -16.94 17.08 -7.52
CA PRO A 183 -15.87 18.03 -7.22
C PRO A 183 -15.60 18.14 -5.71
N LEU A 184 -14.37 18.47 -5.31
CA LEU A 184 -13.98 18.78 -3.94
C LEU A 184 -13.52 20.24 -3.89
N LYS A 185 -14.16 21.07 -3.07
CA LYS A 185 -13.80 22.48 -2.89
C LYS A 185 -12.67 22.61 -1.86
N VAL A 186 -11.48 23.03 -2.28
CA VAL A 186 -10.30 23.25 -1.43
C VAL A 186 -9.77 24.65 -1.69
N ASN A 187 -9.66 25.48 -0.64
CA ASN A 187 -9.20 26.87 -0.74
C ASN A 187 -9.90 27.66 -1.86
N GLU A 188 -11.23 27.60 -1.90
CA GLU A 188 -12.09 28.22 -2.92
C GLU A 188 -12.01 27.68 -4.35
N GLU A 189 -11.23 26.62 -4.60
CA GLU A 189 -11.11 25.99 -5.91
C GLU A 189 -11.73 24.58 -5.94
N LEU A 190 -12.35 24.20 -7.07
CA LEU A 190 -12.99 22.89 -7.25
C LEU A 190 -12.07 21.91 -7.98
N PHE A 191 -11.94 20.71 -7.41
CA PHE A 191 -11.09 19.65 -7.95
C PHE A 191 -11.86 18.35 -8.23
N TYR A 192 -11.60 17.72 -9.36
CA TYR A 192 -12.00 16.35 -9.66
C TYR A 192 -10.82 15.42 -9.43
N ILE A 193 -10.88 14.60 -8.38
CA ILE A 193 -9.73 13.85 -7.87
C ILE A 193 -9.61 12.50 -8.58
N PRO A 194 -8.57 12.26 -9.40
CA PRO A 194 -8.33 10.95 -9.98
C PRO A 194 -7.83 9.98 -8.91
N MET A 195 -8.43 8.79 -8.87
CA MET A 195 -8.14 7.75 -7.89
C MET A 195 -8.02 6.39 -8.60
N SER A 196 -6.85 5.77 -8.52
CA SER A 196 -6.60 4.44 -9.10
C SER A 196 -6.66 3.37 -8.01
N THR A 197 -7.67 2.49 -8.06
CA THR A 197 -7.88 1.47 -7.03
C THR A 197 -8.65 0.26 -7.56
N THR A 198 -8.45 -0.88 -6.91
CA THR A 198 -9.28 -2.08 -7.09
C THR A 198 -10.21 -2.31 -5.91
N GLU A 199 -10.19 -1.45 -4.89
CA GLU A 199 -11.08 -1.53 -3.73
C GLU A 199 -12.47 -0.96 -4.09
N GLY A 200 -13.46 -1.85 -4.19
CA GLY A 200 -14.85 -1.45 -4.39
C GLY A 200 -15.35 -0.57 -3.23
N ALA A 201 -16.22 0.39 -3.56
CA ALA A 201 -16.76 1.43 -2.68
C ALA A 201 -15.81 2.58 -2.28
N LEU A 202 -14.49 2.47 -2.48
CA LEU A 202 -13.56 3.51 -2.04
C LEU A 202 -13.88 4.88 -2.66
N ILE A 203 -13.89 4.97 -4.00
CA ILE A 203 -14.14 6.22 -4.72
C ILE A 203 -15.55 6.76 -4.42
N ALA A 204 -16.55 5.88 -4.36
CA ALA A 204 -17.92 6.27 -4.04
C ALA A 204 -18.05 6.86 -2.63
N SER A 205 -17.36 6.28 -1.64
CA SER A 205 -17.30 6.79 -0.28
C SER A 205 -16.60 8.15 -0.23
N THR A 206 -15.43 8.28 -0.86
CA THR A 206 -14.73 9.57 -0.95
C THR A 206 -15.60 10.64 -1.61
N ASN A 207 -16.30 10.30 -2.70
CA ASN A 207 -17.21 11.20 -3.40
C ASN A 207 -18.38 11.68 -2.51
N ARG A 208 -18.95 10.81 -1.68
CA ARG A 208 -19.94 11.19 -0.66
C ARG A 208 -19.36 12.18 0.35
N GLY A 209 -18.11 11.98 0.76
CA GLY A 209 -17.35 12.91 1.59
C GLY A 209 -17.18 14.28 0.94
N CYS A 210 -16.77 14.33 -0.33
CA CYS A 210 -16.65 15.57 -1.11
C CYS A 210 -17.97 16.33 -1.13
N LYS A 211 -19.09 15.63 -1.33
CA LYS A 211 -20.43 16.24 -1.27
C LYS A 211 -20.72 16.88 0.09
N ALA A 212 -20.49 16.17 1.20
CA ALA A 212 -20.79 16.69 2.53
C ALA A 212 -19.95 17.94 2.86
N VAL A 213 -18.68 17.94 2.49
CA VAL A 213 -17.77 19.07 2.64
C VAL A 213 -18.24 20.28 1.81
N ASN A 214 -18.53 20.09 0.52
CA ASN A 214 -18.93 21.19 -0.35
C ASN A 214 -20.27 21.80 0.06
N ASP A 215 -21.23 20.97 0.46
CA ASP A 215 -22.52 21.43 0.99
C ASP A 215 -22.36 22.24 2.30
N SER A 216 -21.16 22.26 2.90
CA SER A 216 -20.82 23.03 4.11
C SER A 216 -19.71 24.08 3.89
N GLY A 217 -19.43 24.46 2.63
CA GLY A 217 -18.56 25.59 2.30
C GLY A 217 -17.18 25.23 1.75
N GLY A 218 -16.74 23.96 1.88
CA GLY A 218 -15.44 23.50 1.40
C GLY A 218 -14.42 23.22 2.51
N ILE A 219 -13.18 22.97 2.09
CA ILE A 219 -12.02 22.74 2.99
C ILE A 219 -11.05 23.91 2.88
N THR A 220 -10.49 24.29 4.04
CA THR A 220 -9.27 25.11 4.12
C THR A 220 -8.08 24.19 4.32
N SER A 221 -7.02 24.35 3.53
CA SER A 221 -5.83 23.50 3.58
C SER A 221 -4.54 24.29 3.41
N PHE A 222 -3.52 24.01 4.20
CA PHE A 222 -2.23 24.72 4.14
C PHE A 222 -1.05 23.81 4.52
N VAL A 223 0.10 24.10 3.91
CA VAL A 223 1.37 23.41 4.19
C VAL A 223 2.10 24.15 5.31
N THR A 224 2.44 23.43 6.39
CA THR A 224 3.13 24.00 7.56
C THR A 224 4.63 23.76 7.56
N LYS A 225 5.10 22.69 6.90
CA LYS A 225 6.54 22.42 6.68
C LYS A 225 6.76 21.80 5.31
N ASP A 226 7.93 22.06 4.74
CA ASP A 226 8.40 21.49 3.47
C ASP A 226 9.90 21.15 3.57
N GLY A 227 10.20 19.86 3.65
CA GLY A 227 11.56 19.38 3.83
C GLY A 227 11.71 17.87 3.64
N MET A 228 12.32 17.44 2.54
CA MET A 228 12.76 16.05 2.36
C MET A 228 14.08 15.81 3.08
N SER A 229 14.23 14.65 3.74
CA SER A 229 15.37 14.35 4.60
C SER A 229 16.18 13.13 4.14
N ARG A 230 17.48 13.14 4.49
CA ARG A 230 18.38 12.00 4.41
C ARG A 230 19.34 11.98 5.60
N ALA A 231 19.53 10.80 6.19
CA ALA A 231 20.37 10.62 7.37
C ALA A 231 21.48 9.58 7.10
N PRO A 232 22.73 9.99 6.89
CA PRO A 232 23.88 9.09 6.76
C PRO A 232 24.36 8.54 8.11
N VAL A 233 25.21 7.51 8.08
CA VAL A 233 25.88 6.95 9.27
C VAL A 233 27.38 7.07 9.09
N LEU A 234 28.00 7.80 10.00
CA LEU A 234 29.46 7.89 10.13
C LEU A 234 29.91 7.03 11.32
N LYS A 235 30.93 6.22 11.09
CA LYS A 235 31.60 5.41 12.09
C LYS A 235 32.93 6.03 12.48
N PHE A 236 33.21 6.04 13.78
CA PHE A 236 34.44 6.56 14.37
C PHE A 236 35.08 5.47 15.24
N ARG A 237 36.37 5.63 15.58
CA ARG A 237 37.07 4.65 16.43
C ARG A 237 36.59 4.71 17.88
N THR A 238 36.22 5.91 18.34
CA THR A 238 35.75 6.14 19.71
C THR A 238 34.53 7.05 19.73
N ALA A 239 33.70 6.92 20.77
CA ALA A 239 32.57 7.82 20.99
C ALA A 239 33.02 9.29 21.17
N LEU A 240 34.22 9.52 21.70
CA LEU A 240 34.80 10.86 21.83
C LEU A 240 35.05 11.52 20.46
N GLU A 241 35.54 10.78 19.49
CA GLU A 241 35.71 11.29 18.12
C GLU A 241 34.36 11.61 17.46
N ALA A 242 33.36 10.73 17.64
CA ALA A 242 32.01 10.99 17.15
C ALA A 242 31.41 12.25 17.78
N HIS A 243 31.58 12.45 19.10
CA HIS A 243 31.13 13.64 19.80
C HIS A 243 31.85 14.91 19.29
N LYS A 244 33.17 14.85 19.08
CA LYS A 244 33.92 15.96 18.47
C LYS A 244 33.38 16.30 17.08
N CYS A 245 33.05 15.30 16.26
CA CYS A 245 32.42 15.51 14.97
C CYS A 245 31.04 16.16 15.10
N GLN A 246 30.19 15.69 16.02
CA GLN A 246 28.88 16.28 16.27
C GLN A 246 28.99 17.76 16.66
N CYS A 247 29.86 18.09 17.61
CA CYS A 247 30.11 19.47 18.03
C CYS A 247 30.62 20.33 16.86
N TRP A 248 31.54 19.78 16.06
CA TRP A 248 32.04 20.48 14.87
C TRP A 248 30.93 20.74 13.84
N VAL A 249 30.06 19.74 13.58
CA VAL A 249 28.92 19.88 12.67
C VAL A 249 27.98 21.00 13.12
N HIS A 250 27.65 21.07 14.41
CA HIS A 250 26.82 22.15 14.95
C HIS A 250 27.48 23.52 14.78
N SER A 251 28.77 23.65 15.11
CA SER A 251 29.48 24.93 15.01
C SER A 251 29.79 25.36 13.57
N ASN A 252 29.78 24.42 12.60
CA ASN A 252 30.14 24.68 11.20
C ASN A 252 28.95 24.46 10.25
N PHE A 253 27.72 24.54 10.75
CA PHE A 253 26.51 24.31 9.95
C PHE A 253 26.48 25.15 8.67
N ALA A 254 26.89 26.43 8.72
CA ALA A 254 26.92 27.30 7.54
C ALA A 254 27.84 26.76 6.42
N LYS A 255 29.03 26.27 6.78
CA LYS A 255 30.01 25.69 5.86
C LYS A 255 29.50 24.37 5.26
N ILE A 256 28.86 23.56 6.09
CA ILE A 256 28.25 22.30 5.67
C ILE A 256 27.07 22.57 4.73
N LYS A 257 26.23 23.56 5.06
CA LYS A 257 25.13 24.01 4.23
C LYS A 257 25.63 24.48 2.86
N GLU A 258 26.69 25.27 2.79
CA GLU A 258 27.28 25.70 1.52
C GLU A 258 27.75 24.51 0.67
N SER A 259 28.44 23.54 1.29
CA SER A 259 28.90 22.33 0.60
C SER A 259 27.73 21.48 0.11
N PHE A 260 26.67 21.40 0.89
CA PHE A 260 25.46 20.72 0.50
C PHE A 260 24.78 21.49 -0.64
N GLU A 261 24.60 22.81 -0.54
CA GLU A 261 23.89 23.65 -1.53
C GLU A 261 24.56 23.69 -2.91
N LYS A 262 25.84 23.31 -3.02
CA LYS A 262 26.45 22.97 -4.31
C LYS A 262 25.69 21.86 -5.06
N THR A 263 24.92 21.05 -4.33
CA THR A 263 24.11 19.95 -4.85
C THR A 263 22.67 19.79 -4.28
N SER A 264 22.28 20.20 -3.03
CA SER A 264 20.90 20.27 -2.40
C SER A 264 20.82 20.79 -0.89
N ARG A 265 19.90 20.38 0.05
CA ARG A 265 20.03 20.55 1.58
C ARG A 265 19.72 19.27 2.44
N PHE A 266 20.27 19.10 3.67
CA PHE A 266 20.13 17.85 4.51
C PHE A 266 18.68 17.51 4.88
N VAL A 267 17.95 18.57 5.24
CA VAL A 267 16.51 18.67 5.10
C VAL A 267 16.28 19.83 4.14
N ALA A 268 15.71 19.57 2.97
CA ALA A 268 15.58 20.56 1.89
C ALA A 268 14.15 20.68 1.40
N SER A 269 13.73 21.90 1.07
CA SER A 269 12.76 22.05 -0.01
C SER A 269 13.42 21.60 -1.31
N THR A 270 12.71 20.78 -2.08
CA THR A 270 13.22 20.12 -3.28
C THR A 270 12.52 20.61 -4.54
N GLY A 271 11.96 21.82 -4.45
CA GLY A 271 11.05 22.36 -5.46
C GLY A 271 9.87 21.42 -5.64
N ASP A 272 9.52 21.15 -6.90
CA ASP A 272 8.38 20.29 -7.25
C ASP A 272 8.74 18.80 -7.35
N ALA A 273 10.01 18.44 -7.18
CA ALA A 273 10.39 17.04 -7.07
C ALA A 273 10.16 16.53 -5.63
N MET A 274 9.84 15.24 -5.48
CA MET A 274 9.88 14.59 -4.15
C MET A 274 11.31 14.66 -3.55
N GLY A 275 12.32 14.64 -4.43
CA GLY A 275 13.66 15.12 -4.09
C GLY A 275 14.60 14.12 -3.44
N MET A 276 14.22 12.85 -3.33
CA MET A 276 15.05 11.80 -2.73
C MET A 276 16.46 11.69 -3.34
N ASN A 277 16.57 11.72 -4.67
CA ASN A 277 17.87 11.67 -5.36
C ASN A 277 18.66 12.96 -5.16
N MET A 278 17.97 14.11 -5.17
CA MET A 278 18.55 15.43 -4.99
C MET A 278 19.18 15.56 -3.60
N VAL A 279 18.45 15.18 -2.55
CA VAL A 279 18.93 15.19 -1.17
C VAL A 279 20.07 14.18 -0.97
N THR A 280 20.01 12.99 -1.57
CA THR A 280 21.12 12.01 -1.48
C THR A 280 22.43 12.60 -2.03
N LYS A 281 22.40 13.20 -3.23
CA LYS A 281 23.60 13.81 -3.85
C LYS A 281 24.18 14.90 -2.96
N GLY A 282 23.29 15.75 -2.44
CA GLY A 282 23.58 16.74 -1.43
C GLY A 282 24.31 16.23 -0.18
N VAL A 283 23.78 15.17 0.42
CA VAL A 283 24.39 14.54 1.59
C VAL A 283 25.76 14.00 1.23
N THR A 284 25.94 13.40 0.05
CA THR A 284 27.23 12.86 -0.38
C THR A 284 28.33 13.92 -0.41
N GLU A 285 28.06 15.10 -0.97
CA GLU A 285 29.01 16.22 -0.97
C GLU A 285 29.32 16.70 0.45
N ALA A 286 28.29 16.84 1.29
CA ALA A 286 28.50 17.25 2.66
C ALA A 286 29.28 16.21 3.49
N MET A 287 29.09 14.90 3.22
CA MET A 287 29.89 13.84 3.85
C MET A 287 31.35 13.93 3.44
N GLN A 288 31.65 14.19 2.16
CA GLN A 288 33.03 14.41 1.71
C GLN A 288 33.68 15.56 2.48
N LEU A 289 32.98 16.70 2.65
CA LEU A 289 33.48 17.81 3.47
C LEU A 289 33.77 17.38 4.91
N ILE A 290 32.85 16.69 5.57
CA ILE A 290 33.05 16.22 6.95
C ILE A 290 34.26 15.27 7.03
N GLN A 291 34.42 14.37 6.06
CA GLN A 291 35.55 13.45 5.99
C GLN A 291 36.90 14.17 5.80
N THR A 292 36.94 15.36 5.17
CA THR A 292 38.17 16.16 5.13
C THR A 292 38.63 16.64 6.52
N GLN A 293 37.68 16.90 7.42
CA GLN A 293 37.95 17.38 8.78
C GLN A 293 38.16 16.22 9.76
N PHE A 294 37.50 15.09 9.49
CA PHE A 294 37.59 13.86 10.27
C PHE A 294 38.06 12.71 9.38
N PRO A 295 39.35 12.67 8.98
CA PRO A 295 39.86 11.69 8.01
C PRO A 295 39.82 10.24 8.52
N ASN A 296 39.73 10.06 9.84
CA ASN A 296 39.56 8.74 10.46
C ASN A 296 38.10 8.26 10.50
N SER A 297 37.14 9.08 10.04
CA SER A 297 35.73 8.69 9.96
C SER A 297 35.46 7.82 8.73
N MET A 298 34.58 6.84 8.89
CA MET A 298 34.14 5.95 7.82
C MET A 298 32.66 6.18 7.54
N LEU A 299 32.30 6.49 6.29
CA LEU A 299 30.90 6.53 5.86
C LEU A 299 30.41 5.10 5.68
N GLU A 300 29.62 4.61 6.64
CA GLU A 300 29.08 3.24 6.63
C GLU A 300 27.93 3.14 5.61
N THR A 301 27.05 4.14 5.60
CA THR A 301 25.94 4.23 4.65
C THR A 301 25.46 5.68 4.51
N ILE A 302 24.95 6.02 3.32
CA ILE A 302 24.30 7.31 3.08
C ILE A 302 22.88 7.37 3.68
N SER A 303 22.28 6.21 3.99
CA SER A 303 20.92 6.08 4.51
C SER A 303 20.88 5.10 5.68
N GLY A 304 21.07 5.63 6.89
CA GLY A 304 21.10 4.90 8.16
C GLY A 304 19.75 4.65 8.81
N ASN A 305 18.66 4.65 8.05
CA ASN A 305 17.30 4.50 8.58
C ASN A 305 16.86 5.54 9.64
N MET A 306 17.55 6.67 9.75
CA MET A 306 17.12 7.85 10.52
C MET A 306 16.46 8.93 9.64
N CYS A 307 16.18 8.63 8.37
CA CYS A 307 15.54 9.57 7.44
C CYS A 307 14.08 9.89 7.83
N VAL A 308 13.12 8.96 7.96
CA VAL A 308 13.08 7.52 7.64
C VAL A 308 12.26 7.29 6.37
N ASP A 309 12.81 6.58 5.39
CA ASP A 309 12.14 6.37 4.10
C ASP A 309 11.46 5.02 4.01
N LYS A 310 10.18 4.96 3.62
CA LYS A 310 9.42 3.71 3.38
C LYS A 310 9.31 2.76 4.58
N LYS A 311 9.50 3.27 5.80
CA LYS A 311 9.28 2.54 7.06
C LYS A 311 8.51 3.44 8.02
N ALA A 312 7.60 2.85 8.77
CA ALA A 312 6.89 3.56 9.82
C ALA A 312 7.88 3.96 10.92
N SER A 313 7.89 5.24 11.29
CA SER A 313 8.81 5.76 12.31
C SER A 313 8.26 6.98 13.03
N ALA A 314 8.49 7.03 14.35
CA ALA A 314 8.10 8.14 15.20
C ALA A 314 8.80 9.46 14.84
N ILE A 315 10.05 9.42 14.33
CA ILE A 315 10.74 10.66 13.94
C ILE A 315 10.03 11.36 12.78
N ASN A 316 9.51 10.63 11.80
CA ASN A 316 8.72 11.22 10.72
C ASN A 316 7.43 11.86 11.25
N TRP A 317 6.81 11.22 12.25
CA TRP A 317 5.59 11.73 12.89
C TRP A 317 5.85 13.02 13.68
N MET A 318 6.94 13.07 14.45
CA MET A 318 7.27 14.20 15.33
C MET A 318 7.90 15.38 14.57
N GLU A 319 8.88 15.11 13.72
CA GLU A 319 9.66 16.16 13.05
C GLU A 319 9.03 16.58 11.71
N GLY A 320 8.30 15.67 11.06
CA GLY A 320 7.81 15.80 9.70
C GLY A 320 8.82 15.31 8.66
N ARG A 321 8.35 14.99 7.46
CA ARG A 321 9.19 14.58 6.31
C ARG A 321 8.48 14.79 4.98
N GLY A 322 9.08 15.51 4.05
CA GLY A 322 8.36 15.98 2.85
C GLY A 322 7.46 17.16 3.22
N LYS A 323 6.17 17.08 2.91
CA LYS A 323 5.19 18.12 3.20
C LYS A 323 4.42 17.79 4.49
N SER A 324 4.41 18.71 5.44
CA SER A 324 3.46 18.68 6.56
C SER A 324 2.24 19.52 6.19
N VAL A 325 1.05 18.91 6.20
CA VAL A 325 -0.19 19.52 5.71
C VAL A 325 -1.28 19.41 6.76
N ILE A 326 -2.08 20.46 6.88
CA ILE A 326 -3.32 20.45 7.67
C ILE A 326 -4.47 20.80 6.73
N SER A 327 -5.56 20.06 6.83
CA SER A 327 -6.83 20.38 6.18
C SER A 327 -7.94 20.37 7.22
N GLU A 328 -8.85 21.34 7.15
CA GLU A 328 -9.95 21.51 8.09
C GLU A 328 -11.25 21.90 7.39
N ALA A 329 -12.37 21.53 8.00
CA ALA A 329 -13.72 21.91 7.58
C ALA A 329 -14.68 21.95 8.77
N THR A 330 -15.74 22.76 8.66
CA THR A 330 -16.90 22.69 9.55
C THR A 330 -18.09 22.17 8.76
N ILE A 331 -18.69 21.08 9.21
CA ILE A 331 -19.80 20.41 8.54
C ILE A 331 -21.08 20.64 9.33
N SER A 332 -22.07 21.28 8.70
CA SER A 332 -23.34 21.59 9.36
C SER A 332 -24.06 20.32 9.82
N LYS A 333 -24.71 20.38 10.98
CA LYS A 333 -25.51 19.26 11.51
C LYS A 333 -26.59 18.79 10.52
N GLU A 334 -27.16 19.71 9.74
CA GLU A 334 -28.14 19.41 8.68
C GLU A 334 -27.52 18.56 7.57
N VAL A 335 -26.28 18.86 7.17
CA VAL A 335 -25.54 18.06 6.18
C VAL A 335 -25.14 16.71 6.75
N ILE A 336 -24.68 16.64 8.00
CA ILE A 336 -24.40 15.37 8.68
C ILE A 336 -25.63 14.45 8.68
N GLN A 337 -26.81 14.98 9.00
CA GLN A 337 -28.05 14.20 8.99
C GLN A 337 -28.49 13.83 7.57
N ARG A 338 -28.49 14.79 6.65
CA ARG A 338 -29.03 14.61 5.28
C ARG A 338 -28.13 13.78 4.38
N VAL A 339 -26.81 13.98 4.43
CA VAL A 339 -25.84 13.33 3.53
C VAL A 339 -25.17 12.14 4.22
N LEU A 340 -24.72 12.33 5.46
CA LEU A 340 -23.96 11.31 6.19
C LEU A 340 -24.86 10.36 7.01
N LYS A 341 -26.16 10.67 7.13
CA LYS A 341 -27.19 9.83 7.76
C LYS A 341 -26.88 9.49 9.22
N THR A 342 -26.16 10.37 9.93
CA THR A 342 -25.76 10.19 11.32
C THR A 342 -25.96 11.49 12.12
N SER A 343 -25.42 11.58 13.34
CA SER A 343 -25.39 12.80 14.14
C SER A 343 -23.96 13.21 14.49
N VAL A 344 -23.76 14.50 14.81
CA VAL A 344 -22.47 15.06 15.23
C VAL A 344 -21.95 14.33 16.47
N GLU A 345 -22.81 14.08 17.46
CA GLU A 345 -22.45 13.39 18.71
C GLU A 345 -21.95 11.98 18.44
N LYS A 346 -22.62 11.22 17.56
CA LYS A 346 -22.18 9.86 17.21
C LYS A 346 -20.81 9.88 16.54
N MET A 347 -20.56 10.84 15.66
CA MET A 347 -19.26 10.97 14.99
C MET A 347 -18.15 11.35 15.97
N VAL A 348 -18.37 12.34 16.84
CA VAL A 348 -17.37 12.74 17.86
C VAL A 348 -17.08 11.62 18.85
N ASN A 349 -18.12 10.90 19.30
CA ASN A 349 -17.96 9.75 20.19
C ASN A 349 -17.16 8.63 19.51
N LEU A 350 -17.50 8.28 18.26
CA LEU A 350 -16.74 7.31 17.49
C LEU A 350 -15.29 7.76 17.26
N GLY A 351 -15.06 9.03 16.93
CA GLY A 351 -13.72 9.60 16.77
C GLY A 351 -12.88 9.41 18.03
N THR A 352 -13.45 9.73 19.19
CA THR A 352 -12.79 9.53 20.49
C THR A 352 -12.48 8.06 20.73
N SER A 353 -13.47 7.17 20.58
CA SER A 353 -13.30 5.75 20.89
C SER A 353 -12.35 5.04 19.92
N LYS A 354 -12.40 5.35 18.62
CA LYS A 354 -11.64 4.65 17.57
C LYS A 354 -10.29 5.31 17.30
N LEU A 355 -10.30 6.61 16.99
CA LEU A 355 -9.13 7.30 16.45
C LEU A 355 -8.13 7.69 17.55
N LEU A 356 -8.65 7.96 18.75
CA LEU A 356 -7.83 8.27 19.92
C LEU A 356 -7.64 7.03 20.80
N ILE A 357 -8.68 6.57 21.50
CA ILE A 357 -8.57 5.49 22.50
C ILE A 357 -8.12 4.18 21.83
N GLY A 358 -8.72 3.82 20.69
CA GLY A 358 -8.33 2.63 19.93
C GLY A 358 -6.87 2.66 19.51
N ALA A 359 -6.41 3.77 18.91
CA ALA A 359 -5.03 3.94 18.49
C ALA A 359 -4.04 3.92 19.68
N MET A 360 -4.41 4.51 20.82
CA MET A 360 -3.62 4.45 22.05
C MET A 360 -3.48 3.02 22.57
N ASN A 361 -4.60 2.28 22.64
CA ASN A 361 -4.62 0.91 23.12
C ASN A 361 -3.82 -0.04 22.22
N SER A 362 -3.75 0.22 20.91
CA SER A 362 -2.93 -0.54 19.97
C SER A 362 -1.49 -0.02 19.82
N VAL A 363 -1.10 1.02 20.57
CA VAL A 363 0.22 1.67 20.49
C VAL A 363 0.56 2.09 19.06
N THR A 364 -0.45 2.61 18.34
CA THR A 364 -0.31 3.01 16.94
C THR A 364 0.38 4.37 16.85
N ILE A 365 1.49 4.42 16.12
CA ILE A 365 2.26 5.65 15.88
C ILE A 365 1.84 6.25 14.54
N GLY A 366 1.39 7.51 14.56
CA GLY A 366 0.98 8.27 13.38
C GLY A 366 -0.29 7.78 12.68
N GLY A 367 -1.02 6.84 13.28
CA GLY A 367 -2.21 6.20 12.70
C GLY A 367 -3.52 6.53 13.41
N SER A 368 -3.67 7.75 13.97
CA SER A 368 -4.92 8.21 14.58
C SER A 368 -5.94 8.67 13.51
N ASN A 369 -6.23 7.79 12.55
CA ASN A 369 -7.14 8.01 11.43
C ASN A 369 -7.89 6.70 11.11
N ALA A 370 -8.92 6.76 10.27
CA ALA A 370 -9.72 5.60 9.91
C ALA A 370 -9.13 4.83 8.72
N HIS A 371 -8.81 5.52 7.63
CA HIS A 371 -8.32 4.93 6.37
C HIS A 371 -7.53 5.91 5.48
N ALA A 372 -6.74 6.82 6.06
CA ALA A 372 -5.95 7.79 5.28
C ALA A 372 -5.11 7.13 4.16
N ALA A 373 -4.58 5.94 4.43
CA ALA A 373 -3.80 5.15 3.47
C ALA A 373 -4.55 4.82 2.18
N ASN A 374 -5.87 4.63 2.22
CA ASN A 374 -6.66 4.30 1.05
C ASN A 374 -6.67 5.46 0.04
N MET A 375 -6.94 6.69 0.50
CA MET A 375 -6.92 7.88 -0.35
C MET A 375 -5.51 8.17 -0.86
N VAL A 376 -4.50 8.08 0.02
CA VAL A 376 -3.10 8.33 -0.34
C VAL A 376 -2.65 7.35 -1.43
N ALA A 377 -2.85 6.04 -1.23
CA ALA A 377 -2.46 5.02 -2.20
C ALA A 377 -3.18 5.20 -3.55
N ALA A 378 -4.49 5.47 -3.54
CA ALA A 378 -5.26 5.63 -4.76
C ALA A 378 -4.81 6.84 -5.58
N ILE A 379 -4.52 7.98 -4.93
CA ILE A 379 -4.00 9.17 -5.60
C ILE A 379 -2.55 8.97 -6.03
N PHE A 380 -1.73 8.31 -5.21
CA PHE A 380 -0.33 8.04 -5.52
C PHE A 380 -0.19 7.22 -6.81
N LEU A 381 -0.99 6.16 -6.94
CA LEU A 381 -1.04 5.32 -8.13
C LEU A 381 -1.54 6.10 -9.36
N ALA A 382 -2.55 6.96 -9.19
CA ALA A 382 -3.09 7.77 -10.28
C ALA A 382 -2.09 8.84 -10.77
N THR A 383 -1.32 9.43 -9.86
CA THR A 383 -0.47 10.60 -10.15
C THR A 383 1.03 10.27 -10.23
N GLY A 384 1.42 8.99 -10.26
CA GLY A 384 2.79 8.57 -10.52
C GLY A 384 3.77 8.79 -9.36
N GLN A 385 3.25 8.80 -8.13
CA GLN A 385 4.05 8.89 -6.91
C GLN A 385 4.67 7.53 -6.56
N ASP A 386 5.59 7.51 -5.60
CA ASP A 386 6.17 6.27 -5.09
C ASP A 386 5.21 5.60 -4.10
N ALA A 387 4.50 4.56 -4.53
CA ALA A 387 3.52 3.85 -3.71
C ALA A 387 4.13 3.22 -2.44
N ALA A 388 5.43 2.95 -2.39
CA ALA A 388 6.06 2.44 -1.16
C ALA A 388 6.14 3.53 -0.07
N GLN A 389 6.05 4.81 -0.44
CA GLN A 389 6.02 5.93 0.49
C GLN A 389 4.63 6.15 1.10
N VAL A 390 3.61 5.37 0.73
CA VAL A 390 2.31 5.36 1.44
C VAL A 390 2.53 5.08 2.92
N VAL A 391 3.51 4.24 3.29
CA VAL A 391 3.83 3.88 4.68
C VAL A 391 3.96 5.10 5.61
N SER A 392 4.69 6.13 5.17
CA SER A 392 4.88 7.39 5.90
C SER A 392 3.84 8.43 5.48
N SER A 393 3.57 8.54 4.19
CA SER A 393 2.65 9.54 3.62
C SER A 393 1.21 9.38 4.09
N SER A 394 0.82 8.20 4.59
CA SER A 394 -0.50 7.96 5.18
C SER A 394 -0.58 8.22 6.68
N MET A 395 0.52 8.61 7.34
CA MET A 395 0.45 8.99 8.74
C MET A 395 -0.42 10.23 8.87
N CYS A 396 -1.50 10.12 9.65
CA CYS A 396 -2.53 11.12 9.76
C CYS A 396 -3.14 11.09 11.17
N SER A 397 -3.39 12.28 11.72
CA SER A 397 -4.27 12.48 12.86
C SER A 397 -5.55 13.15 12.37
N THR A 398 -6.67 12.48 12.60
CA THR A 398 -8.01 12.98 12.32
C THR A 398 -8.68 13.36 13.63
N GLN A 399 -9.11 14.62 13.74
CA GLN A 399 -9.80 15.14 14.93
C GLN A 399 -11.22 15.55 14.61
N LEU A 400 -12.13 15.26 15.54
CA LEU A 400 -13.55 15.59 15.44
C LEU A 400 -13.97 16.31 16.71
N GLN A 401 -14.58 17.48 16.57
CA GLN A 401 -15.11 18.25 17.69
C GLN A 401 -16.47 18.82 17.34
N LYS A 402 -17.35 18.91 18.33
CA LYS A 402 -18.60 19.65 18.21
C LYS A 402 -18.29 21.11 18.53
N ASN A 403 -18.61 22.03 17.62
CA ASN A 403 -18.44 23.46 17.87
C ASN A 403 -19.62 24.03 18.69
N ASP A 404 -19.53 25.31 19.07
CA ASP A 404 -20.56 26.00 19.86
C ASP A 404 -21.94 26.08 19.17
N GLN A 405 -21.98 26.01 17.84
CA GLN A 405 -23.21 26.03 17.03
C GLN A 405 -23.85 24.63 16.90
N GLY A 406 -23.15 23.61 17.39
CA GLY A 406 -23.56 22.21 17.34
C GLY A 406 -23.18 21.49 16.04
N ASP A 407 -22.37 22.12 15.19
CA ASP A 407 -21.84 21.54 13.96
C ASP A 407 -20.55 20.73 14.24
N LEU A 408 -20.14 19.94 13.24
CA LEU A 408 -18.94 19.12 13.34
C LEU A 408 -17.74 19.87 12.77
N TYR A 409 -16.80 20.26 13.63
CA TYR A 409 -15.44 20.60 13.20
C TYR A 409 -14.65 19.30 12.97
N ILE A 410 -14.00 19.20 11.81
CA ILE A 410 -13.11 18.10 11.45
C ILE A 410 -11.79 18.65 10.91
N SER A 411 -10.68 18.03 11.32
CA SER A 411 -9.36 18.30 10.73
C SER A 411 -8.56 17.03 10.53
N CYS A 412 -7.73 17.02 9.49
CA CYS A 412 -6.74 16.00 9.21
C CYS A 412 -5.35 16.66 9.15
N THR A 413 -4.41 16.12 9.92
CA THR A 413 -3.01 16.57 9.95
C THR A 413 -2.10 15.44 9.47
N MET A 414 -1.38 15.69 8.40
CA MET A 414 -0.48 14.73 7.74
C MET A 414 0.95 15.29 7.74
N PRO A 415 1.81 14.93 8.71
CA PRO A 415 3.09 15.59 8.92
C PRO A 415 4.17 15.15 7.93
N CYS A 416 4.00 14.02 7.25
CA CYS A 416 5.06 13.41 6.45
C CYS A 416 4.61 12.92 5.06
N LEU A 417 3.89 13.77 4.31
CA LEU A 417 3.50 13.51 2.92
C LEU A 417 4.70 13.65 1.97
N GLU A 418 5.13 12.54 1.39
CA GLU A 418 6.26 12.48 0.47
C GLU A 418 5.76 12.42 -0.98
N ILE A 419 5.79 13.56 -1.66
CA ILE A 419 5.20 13.70 -2.99
C ILE A 419 6.00 14.63 -3.88
N GLY A 420 5.80 14.51 -5.19
CA GLY A 420 6.34 15.42 -6.20
C GLY A 420 5.48 15.44 -7.46
N THR A 421 5.66 16.46 -8.26
CA THR A 421 5.01 16.63 -9.58
C THR A 421 6.03 16.61 -10.72
N VAL A 422 7.30 16.36 -10.39
CA VAL A 422 8.43 16.18 -11.32
C VAL A 422 9.25 14.95 -10.92
N GLY A 423 9.64 14.16 -11.92
CA GLY A 423 10.50 12.98 -11.77
C GLY A 423 9.77 11.71 -11.31
N GLY A 424 10.48 10.58 -11.32
CA GLY A 424 9.88 9.27 -11.00
C GLY A 424 8.76 8.92 -11.98
N GLY A 425 7.65 8.36 -11.47
CA GLY A 425 6.50 7.97 -12.30
C GLY A 425 5.69 9.14 -12.87
N THR A 426 5.92 10.38 -12.39
CA THR A 426 5.21 11.58 -12.88
C THR A 426 5.56 11.95 -14.31
N ILE A 427 6.58 11.32 -14.91
CA ILE A 427 6.97 11.55 -16.31
C ILE A 427 6.11 10.76 -17.30
N LEU A 428 5.35 9.78 -16.81
CA LEU A 428 4.55 8.90 -17.65
C LEU A 428 3.23 9.61 -18.05
N SER A 429 2.89 9.55 -19.34
CA SER A 429 1.74 10.29 -19.90
C SER A 429 0.40 10.08 -19.17
N PRO A 430 0.00 8.85 -18.78
CA PRO A 430 -1.24 8.65 -18.03
C PRO A 430 -1.23 9.39 -16.67
N GLN A 431 -0.11 9.29 -15.94
CA GLN A 431 0.06 9.93 -14.64
C GLN A 431 0.15 11.46 -14.76
N GLN A 432 0.78 11.97 -15.82
CA GLN A 432 0.78 13.41 -16.14
C GLN A 432 -0.63 13.93 -16.40
N THR A 433 -1.48 13.14 -17.07
CA THR A 433 -2.89 13.51 -17.31
C THR A 433 -3.64 13.68 -15.98
N CYS A 434 -3.45 12.75 -15.05
CA CYS A 434 -4.03 12.87 -13.70
C CYS A 434 -3.50 14.09 -12.93
N LEU A 435 -2.21 14.42 -13.03
CA LEU A 435 -1.64 15.63 -12.43
C LEU A 435 -2.18 16.92 -13.09
N ASN A 436 -2.41 16.89 -14.40
CA ASN A 436 -3.02 17.99 -15.15
C ASN A 436 -4.46 18.25 -14.71
N MET A 437 -5.25 17.19 -14.45
CA MET A 437 -6.61 17.34 -13.89
C MET A 437 -6.62 18.11 -12.55
N LEU A 438 -5.53 18.01 -11.79
CA LEU A 438 -5.35 18.69 -10.50
C LEU A 438 -4.66 20.07 -10.64
N GLY A 439 -4.30 20.47 -11.86
CA GLY A 439 -3.61 21.73 -12.13
C GLY A 439 -2.23 21.81 -11.48
N CYS A 440 -1.52 20.69 -11.35
CA CYS A 440 -0.22 20.64 -10.69
C CYS A 440 0.83 19.80 -11.44
N CYS A 441 0.64 19.50 -12.72
CA CYS A 441 1.64 18.74 -13.47
C CYS A 441 2.93 19.53 -13.70
N GLY A 442 4.07 18.85 -13.54
CA GLY A 442 5.38 19.43 -13.84
C GLY A 442 5.86 20.45 -12.79
N PRO A 443 6.97 21.15 -13.10
CA PRO A 443 7.49 22.19 -12.23
C PRO A 443 6.58 23.42 -12.27
N SER A 444 6.45 24.10 -11.13
CA SER A 444 5.75 25.37 -11.05
C SER A 444 6.52 26.43 -11.82
N THR A 445 5.82 27.20 -12.66
CA THR A 445 6.40 28.31 -13.44
C THR A 445 6.55 29.59 -12.62
N MET A 446 5.84 29.71 -11.50
CA MET A 446 5.81 30.92 -10.67
C MET A 446 6.81 30.81 -9.51
N ASN A 447 6.59 29.85 -8.61
CA ASN A 447 7.53 29.57 -7.52
C ASN A 447 7.80 28.07 -7.41
N PRO A 448 9.08 27.63 -7.42
CA PRO A 448 9.44 26.23 -7.25
C PRO A 448 8.80 25.61 -6.01
N GLY A 449 8.16 24.45 -6.18
CA GLY A 449 7.51 23.67 -5.12
C GLY A 449 6.03 23.93 -4.91
N ASP A 450 5.45 24.93 -5.57
CA ASP A 450 4.02 25.24 -5.42
C ASP A 450 3.12 24.15 -6.00
N ASN A 451 3.48 23.52 -7.12
CA ASN A 451 2.70 22.41 -7.68
C ASN A 451 2.71 21.21 -6.73
N ALA A 452 3.88 20.90 -6.16
CA ALA A 452 3.97 19.84 -5.16
C ALA A 452 3.24 20.20 -3.85
N LYS A 453 3.22 21.45 -3.41
CA LYS A 453 2.43 21.87 -2.21
C LYS A 453 0.92 21.76 -2.49
N ARG A 454 0.49 22.18 -3.67
CA ARG A 454 -0.89 22.06 -4.15
C ARG A 454 -1.36 20.61 -4.14
N LEU A 455 -0.57 19.69 -4.70
CA LEU A 455 -0.87 18.26 -4.64
C LEU A 455 -0.98 17.76 -3.17
N ALA A 456 -0.13 18.25 -2.27
CA ALA A 456 -0.16 17.90 -0.84
C ALA A 456 -1.50 18.31 -0.18
N GLN A 457 -1.93 19.54 -0.45
CA GLN A 457 -3.20 20.09 0.05
C GLN A 457 -4.39 19.31 -0.49
N ILE A 458 -4.39 18.97 -1.78
CA ILE A 458 -5.43 18.17 -2.42
C ILE A 458 -5.51 16.76 -1.80
N ILE A 459 -4.36 16.09 -1.58
CA ILE A 459 -4.33 14.76 -0.97
C ILE A 459 -4.88 14.81 0.46
N CYS A 460 -4.40 15.75 1.29
CA CYS A 460 -4.86 15.88 2.67
C CYS A 460 -6.36 16.22 2.75
N SER A 461 -6.86 17.07 1.85
CA SER A 461 -8.28 17.39 1.74
C SER A 461 -9.12 16.19 1.29
N THR A 462 -8.60 15.38 0.38
CA THR A 462 -9.27 14.14 -0.06
C THR A 462 -9.29 13.10 1.05
N VAL A 463 -8.21 13.01 1.85
CA VAL A 463 -8.17 12.20 3.08
C VAL A 463 -9.28 12.65 4.03
N LEU A 464 -9.43 13.95 4.30
CA LEU A 464 -10.50 14.48 5.16
C LEU A 464 -11.90 14.07 4.65
N ALA A 465 -12.17 14.22 3.35
CA ALA A 465 -13.43 13.80 2.75
C ALA A 465 -13.67 12.28 2.93
N GLY A 466 -12.65 11.46 2.67
CA GLY A 466 -12.72 10.02 2.88
C GLY A 466 -12.98 9.65 4.34
N GLU A 467 -12.24 10.23 5.28
CA GLU A 467 -12.39 10.03 6.73
C GLU A 467 -13.82 10.34 7.18
N LEU A 468 -14.34 11.50 6.78
CA LEU A 468 -15.70 11.95 7.10
C LEU A 468 -16.76 10.91 6.68
N SER A 469 -16.66 10.41 5.45
CA SER A 469 -17.61 9.42 4.93
C SER A 469 -17.50 8.06 5.63
N LEU A 470 -16.28 7.54 5.82
CA LEU A 470 -16.09 6.24 6.46
C LEU A 470 -16.54 6.26 7.92
N LEU A 471 -16.19 7.28 8.68
CA LEU A 471 -16.61 7.42 10.08
C LEU A 471 -18.14 7.48 10.20
N ALA A 472 -18.81 8.22 9.31
CA ALA A 472 -20.26 8.24 9.26
C ALA A 472 -20.88 6.88 8.94
N SER A 473 -20.28 6.11 8.02
CA SER A 473 -20.75 4.76 7.68
C SER A 473 -20.62 3.77 8.85
N GLN A 474 -19.63 3.97 9.72
CA GLN A 474 -19.46 3.17 10.94
C GLN A 474 -20.48 3.55 12.02
N CYS A 475 -20.84 4.82 12.14
CA CYS A 475 -21.92 5.26 13.04
C CYS A 475 -23.31 4.71 12.67
N THR A 476 -23.52 4.35 11.40
CA THR A 476 -24.79 3.87 10.85
C THR A 476 -24.87 2.35 10.72
N GLY A 477 -23.74 1.64 10.80
CA GLY A 477 -23.66 0.19 10.55
C GLY A 477 -23.67 -0.17 9.05
N ASP A 478 -23.62 0.82 8.15
CA ASP A 478 -23.74 0.63 6.70
C ASP A 478 -22.47 0.09 6.03
N LEU A 479 -21.36 -0.03 6.78
CA LEU A 479 -20.07 -0.48 6.24
C LEU A 479 -20.20 -1.83 5.53
N VAL A 480 -20.78 -2.84 6.20
CA VAL A 480 -20.92 -4.19 5.65
C VAL A 480 -21.84 -4.19 4.42
N ARG A 481 -22.97 -3.48 4.49
CA ARG A 481 -23.95 -3.42 3.38
C ARG A 481 -23.36 -2.79 2.12
N SER A 482 -22.58 -1.72 2.30
CA SER A 482 -21.95 -1.00 1.19
C SER A 482 -20.81 -1.81 0.55
N HIS A 483 -19.98 -2.48 1.36
CA HIS A 483 -18.95 -3.38 0.85
C HIS A 483 -19.56 -4.59 0.13
N LEU A 484 -20.63 -5.21 0.65
CA LEU A 484 -21.28 -6.33 -0.02
C LEU A 484 -21.88 -5.93 -1.38
N LYS A 485 -22.47 -4.74 -1.49
CA LYS A 485 -23.08 -4.28 -2.76
C LYS A 485 -22.05 -3.88 -3.82
N LEU A 486 -20.93 -3.26 -3.42
CA LEU A 486 -19.99 -2.61 -4.35
C LEU A 486 -18.64 -3.31 -4.48
N ASN A 487 -18.23 -4.09 -3.47
CA ASN A 487 -16.94 -4.79 -3.43
C ASN A 487 -17.09 -6.29 -3.73
N ARG A 488 -18.30 -6.85 -3.59
CA ARG A 488 -18.65 -8.17 -4.13
C ARG A 488 -19.65 -8.01 -5.27
N SER A 489 -19.16 -8.02 -6.51
CA SER A 489 -20.06 -8.18 -7.65
C SER A 489 -20.75 -9.54 -7.55
N SER A 490 -22.03 -9.63 -7.88
CA SER A 490 -22.77 -10.87 -8.16
C SER A 490 -22.23 -11.67 -9.36
N ARG A 491 -21.06 -11.30 -9.89
CA ARG A 491 -20.37 -11.99 -10.98
C ARG A 491 -19.74 -13.27 -10.43
N ASP A 492 -20.04 -14.39 -11.08
CA ASP A 492 -19.42 -15.68 -10.79
C ASP A 492 -17.89 -15.58 -10.98
N LEU A 493 -17.16 -15.54 -9.86
CA LEU A 493 -15.70 -15.49 -9.85
C LEU A 493 -15.09 -16.72 -10.56
N ASN A 494 -15.81 -17.85 -10.63
CA ASN A 494 -15.32 -19.05 -11.31
C ASN A 494 -15.24 -18.89 -12.84
N SER A 495 -16.03 -18.02 -13.47
CA SER A 495 -15.98 -17.82 -14.92
C SER A 495 -14.67 -17.14 -15.37
N SER A 496 -14.14 -16.24 -14.53
CA SER A 496 -12.86 -15.57 -14.75
C SER A 496 -11.67 -16.53 -14.64
N TYR A 497 -11.73 -17.47 -13.69
CA TYR A 497 -10.72 -18.53 -13.55
C TYR A 497 -10.78 -19.55 -14.71
N ARG A 498 -11.98 -19.90 -15.22
CA ARG A 498 -12.14 -20.81 -16.36
C ARG A 498 -11.62 -20.22 -17.67
N THR A 499 -11.84 -18.93 -17.92
CA THR A 499 -11.37 -18.26 -19.15
C THR A 499 -9.83 -18.25 -19.24
N LEU A 500 -9.14 -17.99 -18.12
CA LEU A 500 -7.67 -18.08 -18.06
C LEU A 500 -7.14 -19.50 -18.26
N HIS A 501 -7.89 -20.51 -17.79
CA HIS A 501 -7.54 -21.93 -17.96
C HIS A 501 -7.80 -22.43 -19.40
N CYS A 502 -8.92 -22.05 -20.02
CA CYS A 502 -9.22 -22.42 -21.40
C CYS A 502 -8.23 -21.79 -22.39
N ILE A 503 -7.84 -20.52 -22.20
CA ILE A 503 -6.86 -19.86 -23.07
C ILE A 503 -5.46 -20.47 -22.92
N SER A 504 -5.09 -20.97 -21.72
CA SER A 504 -3.81 -21.66 -21.53
C SER A 504 -3.78 -23.06 -22.16
N GLU A 505 -4.94 -23.73 -22.21
CA GLU A 505 -5.13 -25.02 -22.91
C GLU A 505 -5.13 -24.86 -24.44
N GLU A 506 -5.82 -23.84 -24.99
CA GLU A 506 -5.81 -23.57 -26.43
C GLU A 506 -4.43 -23.22 -26.98
N PHE A 507 -3.62 -22.46 -26.21
CA PHE A 507 -2.21 -22.17 -26.56
C PHE A 507 -1.31 -23.40 -26.48
N SER A 508 -1.59 -24.34 -25.57
CA SER A 508 -0.86 -25.62 -25.49
C SER A 508 -1.13 -26.49 -26.72
N ASN A 509 -2.31 -26.39 -27.33
CA ASN A 509 -2.67 -27.15 -28.52
C ASN A 509 -2.13 -26.55 -29.82
N THR A 510 -1.77 -25.26 -29.86
CA THR A 510 -1.14 -24.62 -31.03
C THR A 510 0.38 -24.84 -31.09
N LEU A 511 1.02 -25.17 -29.96
CA LEU A 511 2.40 -25.63 -29.88
C LEU A 511 2.42 -27.17 -29.95
N GLY A 512 2.32 -27.72 -31.16
CA GLY A 512 2.23 -29.16 -31.39
C GLY A 512 3.26 -30.00 -30.62
N VAL A 513 2.82 -30.62 -29.53
CA VAL A 513 3.52 -31.72 -28.86
C VAL A 513 2.55 -32.89 -28.80
N SER A 514 2.62 -33.74 -29.80
CA SER A 514 1.95 -35.05 -29.81
C SER A 514 2.62 -35.94 -28.76
N GLY A 515 1.91 -36.19 -27.65
CA GLY A 515 2.30 -37.16 -26.62
C GLY A 515 1.08 -38.00 -26.21
N GLU A 516 1.27 -39.31 -26.22
CA GLU A 516 0.26 -40.37 -26.19
C GLU A 516 -0.78 -40.30 -25.05
N ASN A 517 -2.01 -40.68 -25.39
CA ASN A 517 -3.12 -40.89 -24.47
C ASN A 517 -2.84 -42.03 -23.48
N THR A 518 -2.63 -41.69 -22.21
CA THR A 518 -2.92 -42.60 -21.09
C THR A 518 -3.79 -41.87 -20.07
N SER A 519 -5.02 -42.35 -19.90
CA SER A 519 -6.00 -41.87 -18.92
C SER A 519 -5.49 -42.00 -17.47
N PRO A 520 -5.52 -40.94 -16.63
CA PRO A 520 -5.33 -41.09 -15.19
C PRO A 520 -6.67 -41.34 -14.50
N THR A 521 -6.72 -42.44 -13.74
CA THR A 521 -7.73 -42.69 -12.70
C THR A 521 -7.64 -41.63 -11.59
N PRO A 522 -8.76 -41.21 -10.97
CA PRO A 522 -8.75 -40.15 -9.96
C PRO A 522 -8.10 -40.64 -8.65
N PRO A 523 -7.31 -39.80 -7.94
CA PRO A 523 -6.73 -40.19 -6.67
C PRO A 523 -7.81 -40.23 -5.58
N LYS A 524 -7.81 -41.33 -4.80
CA LYS A 524 -8.66 -41.50 -3.60
C LYS A 524 -8.38 -40.39 -2.59
N SER A 525 -9.44 -39.74 -2.11
CA SER A 525 -9.43 -38.73 -1.05
C SER A 525 -8.79 -39.27 0.24
N ARG A 526 -7.76 -38.58 0.77
CA ARG A 526 -7.21 -38.86 2.11
C ARG A 526 -8.12 -38.26 3.18
N SER A 527 -8.38 -39.02 4.25
CA SER A 527 -9.25 -38.63 5.35
C SER A 527 -8.67 -37.49 6.18
N HIS A 528 -9.56 -36.62 6.68
CA HIS A 528 -9.29 -35.42 7.47
C HIS A 528 -8.40 -35.68 8.72
N SER A 529 -8.43 -36.91 9.24
CA SER A 529 -7.61 -37.36 10.38
C SER A 529 -6.09 -37.33 10.13
N GLN A 530 -5.64 -37.54 8.89
CA GLN A 530 -4.20 -37.54 8.56
C GLN A 530 -3.61 -36.12 8.43
N LEU A 531 -4.45 -35.10 8.19
CA LEU A 531 -4.01 -33.71 8.12
C LEU A 531 -3.77 -33.12 9.52
N LEU A 532 -4.63 -33.48 10.49
CA LEU A 532 -4.54 -33.02 11.87
C LEU A 532 -3.27 -33.52 12.58
N ALA A 533 -2.91 -34.81 12.40
CA ALA A 533 -1.68 -35.38 12.97
C ALA A 533 -0.39 -34.71 12.43
N LYS A 534 -0.44 -34.17 11.21
CA LYS A 534 0.70 -33.46 10.59
C LYS A 534 0.84 -32.02 11.08
N GLN A 535 -0.26 -31.39 11.49
CA GLN A 535 -0.26 -30.05 12.07
C GLN A 535 0.18 -30.07 13.55
N THR A 536 -0.26 -31.05 14.35
CA THR A 536 0.23 -31.21 15.75
C THR A 536 1.72 -31.51 15.82
N GLY A 537 2.26 -32.32 14.89
CA GLY A 537 3.70 -32.59 14.82
C GLY A 537 4.57 -31.36 14.47
N ARG A 538 4.01 -30.34 13.80
CA ARG A 538 4.72 -29.07 13.52
C ARG A 538 4.75 -28.15 14.73
N VAL A 539 3.64 -28.04 15.46
CA VAL A 539 3.53 -27.21 16.66
C VAL A 539 4.48 -27.70 17.77
N VAL A 540 4.59 -29.01 17.97
CA VAL A 540 5.53 -29.60 18.96
C VAL A 540 7.00 -29.31 18.60
N LYS A 541 7.32 -29.19 17.31
CA LYS A 541 8.68 -28.86 16.83
C LYS A 541 9.03 -27.38 17.01
N GLU A 542 8.04 -26.49 16.90
CA GLU A 542 8.20 -25.04 17.10
C GLU A 542 8.34 -24.67 18.59
N VAL A 543 7.58 -25.34 19.47
CA VAL A 543 7.71 -25.16 20.92
C VAL A 543 9.08 -25.66 21.43
N LYS A 544 9.58 -26.79 20.91
CA LYS A 544 10.94 -27.27 21.22
C LYS A 544 12.05 -26.30 20.79
N ARG A 545 11.88 -25.59 19.66
CA ARG A 545 12.82 -24.56 19.21
C ARG A 545 12.79 -23.33 20.12
N SER A 546 11.62 -22.89 20.55
CA SER A 546 11.47 -21.72 21.43
C SER A 546 12.01 -21.93 22.85
N MET A 547 12.10 -23.17 23.34
CA MET A 547 12.60 -23.47 24.69
C MET A 547 14.11 -23.74 24.75
N CYS A 548 14.77 -24.05 23.62
CA CYS A 548 16.24 -24.18 23.58
C CYS A 548 16.99 -22.83 23.46
N ASP A 549 16.33 -21.78 22.97
CA ASP A 549 16.96 -20.46 22.77
C ASP A 549 16.87 -19.53 24.01
N GLN A 550 16.37 -20.00 25.16
CA GLN A 550 16.31 -19.24 26.42
C GLN A 550 17.23 -19.74 27.53
N SER A 551 18.21 -20.56 27.19
CA SER A 551 19.27 -20.97 28.12
C SER A 551 20.63 -20.50 27.61
N PHE A 552 20.85 -19.18 27.58
CA PHE A 552 22.12 -18.48 27.75
C PHE A 552 21.85 -16.97 27.74
N HIS A 553 21.36 -16.46 28.87
CA HIS A 553 21.77 -15.18 29.44
C HIS A 553 21.42 -15.11 30.92
#